data_AF-A0A9D9V931-F1
#
_entry.id   AF-A0A9D9V931-F1
#
_cell.length_a   1.000
_cell.length_b   1.000
_cell.length_c   1.000
_cell.angle_alpha   90.00
_cell.angle_beta   90.00
_cell.angle_gamma   90.00
#
_symmetry.space_group_name_H-M   'P 1'
#
loop_
_entity.id
_entity.type
_entity.pdbx_description
1 polymer ?
#
loop_
_entity_poly.entity_id
_entity_poly.type
_entity_poly.pdbx_seq_one_letter_code
_entity_poly.pdbx_strand_id
1 'polypeptide(L)'
;MQRHGKNKAISEFKKHSKVVFVIDFEGTFLASPIYPELIGTNQIDFKDPKGRLLVQEEIKKAMSGGGWLKGRLRKNPETGKYLRRKLYIHPMPGDYLMGSWYYYTPAQEEKCLI
;
A
#
# COMPACT_ATOMS: atom_id res chain seq x y z
N MET A 1 13.44 -11.26 27.39
CA MET A 1 13.13 -10.33 26.28
C MET A 1 12.35 -9.13 26.80
N GLN A 2 12.94 -7.92 26.80
CA GLN A 2 12.28 -6.75 27.38
C GLN A 2 11.05 -6.34 26.55
N ARG A 3 9.86 -6.40 27.17
CA ARG A 3 8.57 -5.98 26.58
C ARG A 3 8.58 -4.53 26.05
N HIS A 4 9.51 -3.70 26.49
CA HIS A 4 9.61 -2.28 26.13
C HIS A 4 10.24 -2.03 24.74
N GLY A 5 11.10 -2.94 24.26
CA GLY A 5 11.76 -2.78 22.96
C GLY A 5 10.77 -2.88 21.78
N LYS A 6 9.84 -3.84 21.82
CA LYS A 6 8.85 -4.07 20.76
C LYS A 6 7.91 -2.87 20.59
N ASN A 7 7.38 -2.33 21.69
CA ASN A 7 6.47 -1.19 21.64
C ASN A 7 7.16 0.07 21.11
N LYS A 8 8.42 0.30 21.51
CA LYS A 8 9.25 1.39 20.98
C LYS A 8 9.48 1.23 19.47
N ALA A 9 9.86 0.03 19.01
CA ALA A 9 10.07 -0.24 17.59
C ALA A 9 8.80 -0.02 16.74
N ILE A 10 7.64 -0.48 17.22
CA ILE A 10 6.35 -0.23 16.55
C ILE A 10 6.04 1.27 16.50
N SER A 11 6.29 2.00 17.59
CA SER A 11 6.09 3.45 17.66
C SER A 11 6.97 4.20 16.65
N GLU A 12 8.27 3.89 16.61
CA GLU A 12 9.22 4.48 15.65
C GLU A 12 8.84 4.17 14.20
N PHE A 13 8.46 2.92 13.91
CA PHE A 13 7.99 2.53 12.58
C PHE A 13 6.74 3.33 12.18
N LYS A 14 5.77 3.49 13.08
CA LYS A 14 4.57 4.30 12.82
C LYS A 14 4.92 5.77 12.53
N LYS A 15 5.88 6.32 13.24
CA LYS A 15 6.30 7.72 13.11
C LYS A 15 7.04 8.00 11.81
N HIS A 16 7.94 7.10 11.41
CA HIS A 16 8.90 7.35 10.33
C HIS A 16 8.58 6.63 9.01
N SER A 17 7.69 5.64 9.00
CA SER A 17 7.43 4.79 7.82
C SER A 17 6.02 4.97 7.22
N LYS A 18 5.43 6.17 7.32
CA LYS A 18 4.04 6.46 6.88
C LYS A 18 3.73 6.06 5.43
N VAL A 19 4.74 5.96 4.58
CA VAL A 19 4.57 5.61 3.17
C VAL A 19 4.80 4.12 2.88
N VAL A 20 5.23 3.31 3.84
CA VAL A 20 5.57 1.90 3.65
C VAL A 20 4.39 1.00 4.02
N PHE A 21 4.21 -0.09 3.26
CA PHE A 21 3.29 -1.17 3.60
C PHE A 21 3.85 -2.53 3.20
N VAL A 22 3.34 -3.60 3.81
CA VAL A 22 3.71 -4.99 3.54
C VAL A 22 2.44 -5.83 3.41
N ILE A 23 2.37 -6.67 2.37
CA ILE A 23 1.25 -7.57 2.08
C ILE A 23 1.83 -8.94 1.73
N ASP A 24 1.26 -10.03 2.24
CA ASP A 24 1.53 -11.36 1.71
C ASP A 24 0.83 -11.61 0.36
N PHE A 25 1.18 -12.72 -0.30
CA PHE A 25 0.61 -13.07 -1.60
C PHE A 25 -0.81 -13.66 -1.52
N GLU A 26 -1.34 -13.89 -0.32
CA GLU A 26 -2.77 -14.16 -0.11
C GLU A 26 -3.59 -12.86 -0.03
N GLY A 27 -2.93 -11.71 0.13
CA GLY A 27 -3.56 -10.40 0.18
C GLY A 27 -3.77 -9.85 1.59
N THR A 28 -3.15 -10.46 2.61
CA THR A 28 -3.21 -10.01 3.99
C THR A 28 -2.20 -8.89 4.24
N PHE A 29 -2.67 -7.79 4.82
CA PHE A 29 -1.78 -6.71 5.25
C PHE A 29 -1.00 -7.11 6.50
N LEU A 30 0.33 -7.09 6.42
CA LEU A 30 1.23 -7.39 7.53
C LEU A 30 1.73 -6.13 8.24
N ALA A 31 1.84 -5.02 7.50
CA ALA A 31 2.23 -3.73 8.05
C ALA A 31 1.65 -2.58 7.23
N SER A 32 1.05 -1.58 7.90
CA SER A 32 0.73 -0.29 7.30
C SER A 32 0.56 0.78 8.39
N PRO A 33 1.50 1.71 8.56
CA PRO A 33 1.40 2.75 9.59
C PRO A 33 0.20 3.66 9.47
N ILE A 34 -0.24 3.96 8.25
CA ILE A 34 -1.34 4.91 8.01
C ILE A 34 -2.71 4.24 7.90
N TYR A 35 -2.72 2.91 7.78
CA TYR A 35 -3.93 2.08 7.78
C TYR A 35 -3.74 0.91 8.76
N PRO A 36 -3.52 1.19 10.06
CA PRO A 36 -3.27 0.14 11.05
C PRO A 36 -4.45 -0.82 11.20
N GLU A 37 -5.68 -0.38 10.87
CA GLU A 37 -6.90 -1.18 10.88
C GLU A 37 -6.90 -2.31 9.85
N LEU A 38 -6.03 -2.26 8.85
CA LEU A 38 -5.93 -3.32 7.84
C LEU A 38 -5.05 -4.48 8.27
N ILE A 39 -4.22 -4.30 9.29
CA ILE A 39 -3.23 -5.32 9.70
C ILE A 39 -3.96 -6.61 10.13
N GLY A 40 -3.61 -7.74 9.52
CA GLY A 40 -4.25 -9.04 9.74
C GLY A 40 -5.56 -9.23 8.96
N THR A 41 -5.97 -8.27 8.14
CA THR A 41 -7.15 -8.40 7.26
C THR A 41 -6.73 -8.73 5.85
N ASN A 42 -7.48 -9.62 5.20
CA ASN A 42 -7.31 -9.93 3.79
C ASN A 42 -8.03 -8.88 2.93
N GLN A 43 -7.31 -8.29 1.98
CA GLN A 43 -7.79 -7.21 1.11
C GLN A 43 -7.72 -7.62 -0.37
N ILE A 44 -7.64 -8.92 -0.67
CA ILE A 44 -7.49 -9.43 -2.03
C ILE A 44 -8.63 -8.97 -2.96
N ASP A 45 -9.84 -8.83 -2.42
CA ASP A 45 -11.04 -8.39 -3.17
C ASP A 45 -11.35 -6.90 -3.01
N PHE A 46 -10.47 -6.13 -2.36
CA PHE A 46 -10.67 -4.69 -2.21
C PHE A 46 -10.65 -3.98 -3.57
N LYS A 47 -11.74 -3.28 -3.86
CA LYS A 47 -11.89 -2.46 -5.06
C LYS A 47 -11.76 -0.99 -4.72
N ASP A 48 -10.96 -0.27 -5.51
CA ASP A 48 -11.03 1.19 -5.50
C ASP A 48 -12.34 1.70 -6.14
N PRO A 49 -12.65 3.00 -6.07
CA PRO A 49 -13.88 3.54 -6.68
C PRO A 49 -14.03 3.34 -8.20
N LYS A 50 -12.97 2.92 -8.89
CA LYS A 50 -12.99 2.57 -10.32
C LYS A 50 -13.10 1.05 -10.55
N GLY A 51 -13.31 0.27 -9.49
CA GLY A 51 -13.45 -1.19 -9.57
C GLY A 51 -12.12 -1.95 -9.66
N ARG A 52 -10.97 -1.28 -9.49
CA ARG A 52 -9.67 -1.95 -9.60
C ARG A 52 -9.33 -2.74 -8.35
N LEU A 53 -8.93 -3.99 -8.52
CA LEU A 53 -8.47 -4.89 -7.46
C LEU A 53 -7.02 -4.55 -7.08
N LEU A 54 -6.86 -3.57 -6.19
CA LEU A 54 -5.55 -2.97 -5.93
C LEU A 54 -4.52 -3.99 -5.43
N VAL A 55 -4.90 -4.83 -4.46
CA VAL A 55 -3.97 -5.79 -3.84
C VAL A 55 -3.55 -6.87 -4.82
N GLN A 56 -4.48 -7.38 -5.64
CA GLN A 56 -4.14 -8.35 -6.70
C GLN A 56 -3.16 -7.77 -7.72
N GLU A 57 -3.34 -6.52 -8.14
CA GLU A 57 -2.39 -5.88 -9.04
C GLU A 57 -1.01 -5.63 -8.40
N GLU A 58 -0.96 -5.34 -7.08
CA GLU A 58 0.28 -5.20 -6.32
C GLU A 58 1.04 -6.54 -6.23
N ILE A 59 0.33 -7.63 -5.89
CA ILE A 59 0.88 -8.99 -5.86
C ILE A 59 1.38 -9.39 -7.24
N LYS A 60 0.58 -9.20 -8.30
CA LYS A 60 0.99 -9.48 -9.67
C LYS A 60 2.25 -8.71 -10.07
N LYS A 61 2.38 -7.45 -9.64
CA LYS A 61 3.59 -6.65 -9.87
C LYS A 61 4.80 -7.24 -9.14
N ALA A 62 4.65 -7.62 -7.87
CA ALA A 62 5.71 -8.26 -7.10
C ALA A 62 6.17 -9.59 -7.75
N MET A 63 5.23 -10.46 -8.12
CA MET A 63 5.51 -11.74 -8.80
C MET A 63 6.21 -11.57 -10.15
N SER A 64 6.08 -10.39 -10.79
CA SER A 64 6.74 -10.06 -12.05
C SER A 64 8.09 -9.34 -11.85
N GLY A 65 8.68 -9.38 -10.65
CA GLY A 65 9.97 -8.76 -10.33
C GLY A 65 9.89 -7.34 -9.74
N GLY A 66 8.69 -6.83 -9.48
CA GLY A 66 8.49 -5.51 -8.87
C GLY A 66 8.44 -4.35 -9.88
N GLY A 67 8.48 -3.13 -9.34
CA GLY A 67 8.48 -1.88 -10.11
C GLY A 67 7.30 -0.95 -9.81
N TRP A 68 7.07 0.00 -10.72
CA TRP A 68 6.11 1.09 -10.53
C TRP A 68 4.67 0.71 -10.92
N LEU A 69 3.71 1.24 -10.17
CA LEU A 69 2.27 1.23 -10.45
C LEU A 69 1.70 2.65 -10.32
N LYS A 70 0.73 3.02 -11.15
CA LYS A 70 0.12 4.37 -11.16
C LYS A 70 -1.41 4.34 -11.26
N GLY A 71 -2.03 5.49 -11.03
CA GLY A 71 -3.47 5.70 -11.24
C GLY A 71 -4.39 5.04 -10.22
N ARG A 72 -3.88 4.68 -9.03
CA ARG A 72 -4.66 4.01 -7.98
C ARG A 72 -5.33 5.04 -7.08
N LEU A 73 -6.64 4.94 -6.89
CA LEU A 73 -7.35 5.83 -6.00
C LEU A 73 -7.38 5.26 -4.59
N ARG A 74 -7.04 6.07 -3.59
CA ARG A 74 -7.28 5.73 -2.19
C ARG A 74 -7.75 6.94 -1.42
N LYS A 75 -8.63 6.70 -0.46
CA LYS A 75 -9.13 7.73 0.45
C LYS A 75 -7.98 8.18 1.33
N ASN A 76 -7.66 9.47 1.26
CA ASN A 76 -6.73 10.09 2.18
C ASN A 76 -7.41 10.16 3.57
N PRO A 77 -6.81 9.57 4.63
CA PRO A 77 -7.42 9.54 5.96
C PRO A 77 -7.54 10.92 6.60
N GLU A 78 -6.68 11.89 6.23
CA GLU A 78 -6.69 13.24 6.80
C GLU A 78 -7.73 14.15 6.14
N THR A 79 -7.93 14.02 4.83
CA THR A 79 -8.82 14.92 4.05
C THR A 79 -10.13 14.28 3.61
N GLY A 80 -10.25 12.96 3.72
CA GLY A 80 -11.41 12.19 3.24
C GLY A 80 -11.55 12.09 1.72
N LYS A 81 -10.70 12.79 0.94
CA LYS A 81 -10.74 12.81 -0.53
C LYS A 81 -10.02 11.61 -1.12
N TYR A 82 -10.52 11.10 -2.25
CA TYR A 82 -9.79 10.12 -3.05
C TYR A 82 -8.70 10.81 -3.87
N LEU A 83 -7.45 10.38 -3.68
CA LEU A 83 -6.30 10.90 -4.39
C LEU A 83 -5.61 9.79 -5.18
N ARG A 84 -5.00 10.16 -6.31
CA ARG A 84 -4.20 9.23 -7.12
C ARG A 84 -2.86 8.98 -6.45
N ARG A 85 -2.47 7.71 -6.37
CA ARG A 85 -1.18 7.28 -5.84
C ARG A 85 -0.32 6.64 -6.92
N LYS A 86 0.98 6.92 -6.86
CA LYS A 86 2.01 6.15 -7.54
C LYS A 86 2.73 5.30 -6.49
N LEU A 87 2.87 4.01 -6.78
CA LEU A 87 3.43 3.00 -5.87
C LEU A 87 4.69 2.43 -6.49
N TYR A 88 5.71 2.17 -5.66
CA TYR A 88 6.78 1.25 -6.00
C TYR A 88 6.58 -0.04 -5.21
N ILE A 89 6.64 -1.18 -5.90
CA ILE A 89 6.50 -2.51 -5.32
C ILE A 89 7.82 -3.25 -5.44
N HIS A 90 8.25 -3.86 -4.34
CA HIS A 90 9.43 -4.69 -4.27
C HIS A 90 9.03 -6.09 -3.75
N PRO A 91 9.29 -7.18 -4.51
CA PRO A 91 9.15 -8.52 -3.97
C PRO A 91 10.22 -8.74 -2.90
N MET A 92 9.83 -9.37 -1.78
CA MET A 92 10.77 -9.73 -0.72
C MET A 92 11.06 -11.23 -0.79
N PRO A 93 12.17 -11.72 -0.20
CA PRO A 93 12.34 -13.15 0.03
C PRO A 93 11.19 -13.71 0.89
N GLY A 94 10.48 -14.72 0.36
CA GLY A 94 9.24 -15.27 0.92
C GLY A 94 8.00 -14.87 0.09
N ASP A 95 6.81 -15.24 0.59
CA ASP A 95 5.54 -15.00 -0.14
C ASP A 95 4.90 -13.64 0.23
N TYR A 96 5.70 -12.56 0.21
CA TYR A 96 5.21 -11.21 0.50
C TYR A 96 5.94 -10.11 -0.27
N LEU A 97 5.29 -8.95 -0.37
CA LEU A 97 5.80 -7.74 -0.99
C LEU A 97 5.95 -6.62 0.03
N MET A 98 6.89 -5.71 -0.24
CA MET A 98 6.96 -4.40 0.38
C MET A 98 6.63 -3.33 -0.67
N GLY A 99 5.81 -2.37 -0.28
CA GLY A 99 5.44 -1.24 -1.13
C GLY A 99 5.69 0.09 -0.46
N SER A 100 5.96 1.11 -1.27
CA SER A 100 5.94 2.51 -0.85
C SER A 100 5.12 3.35 -1.84
N TRP A 101 4.61 4.51 -1.42
CA TRP A 101 3.71 5.31 -2.23
C TRP A 101 3.78 6.81 -1.95
N TYR A 102 3.35 7.59 -2.94
CA TYR A 102 3.10 9.03 -2.80
C TYR A 102 1.88 9.45 -3.61
N TYR A 103 1.22 10.53 -3.18
CA TYR A 103 0.15 11.16 -3.95
C TYR A 103 0.73 12.00 -5.08
N TYR A 104 0.07 12.02 -6.22
CA TYR A 104 0.45 12.89 -7.33
C TYR A 104 -0.79 13.50 -7.99
N THR A 105 -0.62 14.71 -8.52
CA THR A 105 -1.61 15.33 -9.39
C THR A 105 -1.37 14.81 -10.82
N PRO A 106 -2.37 14.23 -11.49
CA PRO A 106 -2.21 13.82 -12.88
C PRO A 106 -1.95 15.05 -13.76
N ALA A 107 -0.99 14.94 -14.68
CA ALA A 107 -0.84 15.91 -15.76
C ALA A 107 -2.15 15.99 -16.57
N GLN A 108 -2.42 17.15 -17.18
CA GLN A 108 -3.71 17.41 -17.85
C GLN A 108 -4.11 16.34 -18.89
N GLU A 109 -3.14 15.67 -19.51
CA GLU A 109 -3.35 14.62 -20.53
C GLU A 109 -3.93 13.30 -19.95
N GLU A 110 -3.66 12.94 -18.70
CA GLU A 110 -4.19 11.72 -18.06
C GLU A 110 -5.65 11.87 -17.55
N LYS A 111 -6.29 13.02 -17.81
CA LYS A 111 -7.72 13.25 -17.54
C LYS A 111 -8.62 12.73 -18.66
N CYS A 112 -8.10 12.58 -19.88
CA CYS A 112 -8.89 12.28 -21.08
C CYS A 112 -9.07 10.77 -21.38
N LEU A 113 -8.55 9.87 -20.54
CA LEU A 113 -8.81 8.44 -20.66
C LEU A 113 -10.02 8.08 -19.79
N ILE A 114 -11.22 8.37 -20.31
CA ILE A 114 -12.50 7.81 -19.90
C ILE A 114 -13.13 7.21 -21.15
#